data_AF-A0A5K0YBW3-F1
#
_entry.id   AF-A0A5K0YBW3-F1
#
_cell.length_a   1.000
_cell.length_b   1.000
_cell.length_c   1.000
_cell.angle_alpha   90.00
_cell.angle_beta   90.00
_cell.angle_gamma   90.00
#
_symmetry.space_group_name_H-M   'P 1'
#
loop_
_entity.id
_entity.type
_entity.pdbx_description
1 polymer ?
#
loop_
_entity_poly.entity_id
_entity_poly.type
_entity_poly.pdbx_seq_one_letter_code
_entity_poly.pdbx_strand_id
1 'polypeptide(L)'
;ILEWGDGFYNGDIKTRKTVSTMELSAEQMGLQRSRQLRDLYEVLSVGDGNQQSKRPCASLSPEDLTDTEWFYMVCMSFVFTPGQG
;
A
#
# COMPACT_ATOMS: atom_id res chain seq x y z
N ILE A 1 8.63 -1.14 -20.93
CA ILE A 1 7.66 -1.80 -20.04
C ILE A 1 7.41 -0.83 -18.89
N LEU A 2 6.17 -0.62 -18.49
CA LEU A 2 5.79 0.19 -17.33
C LEU A 2 5.52 -0.76 -16.17
N GLU A 3 6.22 -0.56 -15.07
CA GLU A 3 6.08 -1.33 -13.84
C GLU A 3 5.90 -0.37 -12.67
N TRP A 4 5.46 -0.92 -11.54
CA TRP A 4 5.32 -0.15 -10.32
C TRP A 4 6.68 0.38 -9.84
N GLY A 5 6.82 1.70 -9.75
CA GLY A 5 8.02 2.35 -9.20
C GLY A 5 7.86 2.66 -7.71
N ASP A 6 6.90 3.51 -7.38
CA ASP A 6 6.56 3.92 -6.01
C ASP A 6 5.11 4.44 -5.97
N GLY A 7 4.57 4.66 -4.77
CA GLY A 7 3.23 5.23 -4.62
C GLY A 7 2.90 5.73 -3.21
N PHE A 8 1.78 6.46 -3.12
CA PHE A 8 1.24 6.99 -1.88
C PHE A 8 -0.26 6.69 -1.78
N TYR A 9 -0.64 5.96 -0.75
CA TYR A 9 -2.02 5.67 -0.41
C TYR A 9 -2.60 6.78 0.47
N ASN A 10 -3.51 7.56 -0.11
CA ASN A 10 -4.16 8.70 0.55
C ASN A 10 -5.29 8.29 1.52
N GLY A 11 -5.67 7.01 1.57
CA GLY A 11 -6.88 6.58 2.29
C GLY A 11 -8.15 7.12 1.64
N ASP A 12 -9.24 7.16 2.41
CA ASP A 12 -10.52 7.70 1.97
C ASP A 12 -10.41 9.20 1.64
N ILE A 13 -10.65 9.55 0.37
CA ILE A 13 -10.64 10.93 -0.10
C ILE A 13 -11.91 11.63 0.39
N LYS A 14 -11.80 12.39 1.49
CA LYS A 14 -12.84 13.33 1.93
C LYS A 14 -12.65 14.66 1.23
N THR A 15 -13.58 15.06 0.37
CA THR A 15 -13.46 16.21 -0.57
C THR A 15 -13.51 17.61 0.07
N ARG A 16 -13.30 17.75 1.39
CA ARG A 16 -13.36 19.06 2.06
C ARG A 16 -11.96 19.64 2.25
N LYS A 17 -11.54 20.52 1.33
CA LYS A 17 -10.31 21.32 1.43
C LYS A 17 -10.41 22.31 2.59
N THR A 18 -9.61 22.10 3.63
CA THR A 18 -9.27 23.11 4.64
C THR A 18 -7.83 22.88 5.04
N VAL A 19 -6.93 23.75 4.57
CA VAL A 19 -5.50 23.72 4.93
C VAL A 19 -5.38 23.97 6.43
N SER A 20 -5.12 22.90 7.18
CA SER A 20 -5.05 22.88 8.64
C SER A 20 -3.87 22.01 9.05
N THR A 21 -3.29 22.24 10.23
CA THR A 21 -2.24 21.41 10.84
C THR A 21 -2.58 19.90 10.86
N MET A 22 -3.86 19.57 10.75
CA MET A 22 -4.39 18.21 10.63
C MET A 22 -4.07 17.51 9.29
N GLU A 23 -3.72 18.25 8.23
CA GLU A 23 -3.27 17.65 6.96
C GLU A 23 -1.85 17.09 7.06
N LEU A 24 -0.95 17.74 7.80
CA LEU A 24 0.41 17.21 8.03
C LEU A 24 0.37 15.86 8.77
N SER A 25 -0.56 15.69 9.71
CA SER A 25 -0.74 14.40 10.38
C SER A 25 -1.39 13.36 9.47
N ALA A 26 -2.31 13.77 8.59
CA ALA A 26 -2.91 12.88 7.59
C ALA A 26 -1.88 12.38 6.56
N GLU A 27 -0.97 13.25 6.09
CA GLU A 27 0.13 12.86 5.19
C GLU A 27 1.07 11.86 5.87
N GLN A 28 1.43 12.08 7.14
CA GLN A 28 2.26 11.15 7.90
C GLN A 28 1.57 9.78 8.09
N MET A 29 0.26 9.78 8.38
CA MET A 29 -0.53 8.54 8.47
C MET A 29 -0.63 7.84 7.12
N GLY A 30 -0.85 8.57 6.03
CA GLY A 30 -0.85 8.03 4.66
C GLY A 30 0.50 7.42 4.29
N LEU A 31 1.60 8.07 4.67
CA LEU A 31 2.95 7.55 4.46
C LEU A 31 3.18 6.25 5.23
N GLN A 32 2.81 6.22 6.52
CA GLN A 32 2.90 5.01 7.34
C GLN A 32 2.07 3.88 6.73
N ARG A 33 0.84 4.18 6.31
CA ARG A 33 -0.06 3.17 5.73
C ARG A 33 0.47 2.64 4.40
N SER A 34 0.97 3.52 3.54
CA SER A 34 1.60 3.15 2.26
C SER A 34 2.77 2.18 2.47
N ARG A 35 3.60 2.43 3.49
CA ARG A 35 4.72 1.54 3.85
C ARG A 35 4.22 0.18 4.34
N GLN A 36 3.21 0.15 5.22
CA GLN A 36 2.64 -1.12 5.71
C GLN A 36 2.07 -1.98 4.58
N LEU A 37 1.39 -1.37 3.60
CA LEU A 37 0.85 -2.08 2.44
C LEU A 37 1.96 -2.62 1.53
N ARG A 38 3.02 -1.84 1.32
CA ARG A 38 4.21 -2.27 0.57
C ARG A 38 4.93 -3.43 1.26
N ASP A 39 5.18 -3.32 2.57
CA ASP A 39 5.85 -4.38 3.35
C ASP A 39 5.04 -5.69 3.29
N LEU A 40 3.70 -5.60 3.40
CA LEU A 40 2.82 -6.75 3.24
C LEU A 40 2.92 -7.35 1.83
N TYR A 41 2.92 -6.51 0.79
CA TYR A 41 3.07 -6.96 -0.60
C TYR A 41 4.39 -7.69 -0.82
N GLU A 42 5.51 -7.16 -0.31
CA GLU A 42 6.83 -7.79 -0.42
C GLU A 42 6.86 -9.16 0.28
N VAL A 43 6.26 -9.27 1.49
CA VAL A 43 6.15 -10.54 2.21
C VAL A 43 5.34 -11.58 1.42
N LEU A 44 4.22 -11.18 0.82
CA LEU A 44 3.36 -12.07 0.05
C LEU A 44 3.99 -12.47 -1.30
N SER A 45 4.71 -11.55 -1.94
CA SER A 45 5.30 -11.74 -3.28
C SER A 45 6.48 -12.71 -3.28
N VAL A 46 7.24 -12.80 -2.18
CA VAL A 46 8.43 -13.67 -2.08
C VAL A 46 8.07 -15.16 -1.93
N GLY A 47 6.79 -15.51 -1.75
CA GLY A 47 6.32 -16.88 -1.59
C GLY A 47 6.58 -17.44 -0.18
N ASP A 48 5.68 -18.31 0.28
CA ASP A 48 5.55 -18.86 1.65
C ASP A 48 6.68 -19.86 2.03
N GLY A 49 7.92 -19.60 1.60
CA GLY A 49 9.01 -20.59 1.65
C GLY A 49 9.90 -20.53 2.89
N ASN A 50 10.02 -19.41 3.61
CA ASN A 50 10.96 -19.36 4.75
C ASN A 50 10.89 -18.17 5.73
N GLN A 51 9.79 -17.39 5.80
CA GLN A 51 9.77 -16.15 6.61
C GLN A 51 8.73 -16.11 7.74
N GLN A 52 8.16 -17.25 8.11
CA GLN A 52 7.27 -17.33 9.29
C GLN A 52 7.99 -16.97 10.60
N SER A 53 9.33 -16.86 10.60
CA SER A 53 10.14 -16.50 11.76
C SER A 53 10.36 -15.00 11.99
N LYS A 54 9.80 -14.09 11.17
CA LYS A 54 10.02 -12.63 11.34
C LYS A 54 8.79 -11.76 11.14
N ARG A 55 7.57 -12.31 11.04
CA ARG A 55 6.37 -11.46 11.05
C ARG A 55 6.33 -10.72 12.40
N PRO A 56 6.43 -9.38 12.44
CA PRO A 56 6.12 -8.66 13.67
C PRO A 56 4.70 -9.07 14.07
N CYS A 57 4.46 -9.39 15.35
CA CYS A 57 3.15 -9.83 15.84
C CYS A 57 2.02 -8.78 15.61
N ALA A 58 2.39 -7.58 15.14
CA ALA A 58 1.52 -6.47 14.75
C ALA A 58 1.47 -6.24 13.21
N SER A 59 1.88 -7.20 12.38
CA SER A 59 1.82 -7.06 10.92
C SER A 59 0.40 -7.16 10.42
N LEU A 60 0.00 -6.21 9.57
CA LEU A 60 -1.27 -6.20 8.83
C LEU A 60 -1.51 -7.56 8.14
N SER A 61 -2.67 -8.19 8.37
CA SER A 61 -3.04 -9.41 7.65
C SER A 61 -3.78 -9.04 6.35
N PRO A 62 -3.72 -9.88 5.29
CA PRO A 62 -4.47 -9.64 4.06
C PRO A 62 -5.98 -9.47 4.29
N GLU A 63 -6.52 -10.13 5.32
CA GLU A 63 -7.93 -10.10 5.69
C GLU A 63 -8.35 -8.77 6.35
N ASP A 64 -7.39 -7.97 6.81
CA ASP A 64 -7.61 -6.68 7.46
C ASP A 64 -7.67 -5.50 6.47
N LEU A 65 -7.55 -5.77 5.17
CA LEU A 65 -7.49 -4.74 4.12
C LEU A 65 -8.88 -4.30 3.67
N THR A 66 -9.06 -3.00 3.48
CA THR A 66 -10.23 -2.50 2.73
C THR A 66 -10.08 -2.83 1.23
N ASP A 67 -11.18 -2.77 0.49
CA ASP A 67 -11.16 -2.98 -0.97
C ASP A 67 -10.18 -2.03 -1.69
N THR A 68 -10.10 -0.78 -1.23
CA THR A 68 -9.19 0.24 -1.79
C THR A 68 -7.73 -0.04 -1.47
N GLU A 69 -7.44 -0.59 -0.29
CA GLU A 69 -6.08 -0.97 0.11
C GLU A 69 -5.62 -2.22 -0.63
N TRP A 70 -6.51 -3.20 -0.77
CA TRP A 70 -6.27 -4.37 -1.58
C TRP A 70 -6.01 -3.98 -3.04
N PHE A 71 -6.84 -3.12 -3.62
CA PHE A 71 -6.65 -2.62 -4.97
C PHE A 71 -5.30 -1.92 -5.14
N TYR A 72 -4.90 -1.08 -4.17
CA TYR A 72 -3.59 -0.43 -4.17
C TYR A 72 -2.42 -1.44 -4.19
N MET A 73 -2.51 -2.50 -3.39
CA MET A 73 -1.52 -3.59 -3.42
C MET A 73 -1.50 -4.36 -4.74
N VAL A 74 -2.68 -4.67 -5.31
CA VAL A 74 -2.77 -5.35 -6.61
C VAL A 74 -2.11 -4.51 -7.70
N CYS A 75 -2.24 -3.18 -7.66
CA CYS A 75 -1.54 -2.29 -8.59
C CYS A 75 -0.01 -2.42 -8.56
N MET A 76 0.59 -2.78 -7.42
CA MET A 76 2.04 -3.02 -7.33
C MET A 76 2.49 -4.25 -8.12
N SER A 77 1.57 -5.17 -8.43
CA SER A 77 1.86 -6.40 -9.18
C SER A 77 1.72 -6.26 -10.70
N PHE A 78 1.13 -5.16 -11.20
CA PHE A 78 0.88 -5.00 -12.62
C PHE A 78 2.10 -4.52 -13.39
N VAL A 79 2.20 -5.02 -14.62
CA VAL A 79 3.24 -4.67 -15.59
C VAL A 79 2.56 -4.47 -16.94
N PHE A 80 2.83 -3.34 -17.60
CA PHE A 80 2.20 -2.97 -18.87
C PHE A 80 3.24 -2.82 -19.98
N THR A 81 2.94 -3.30 -21.19
CA THR A 81 3.76 -2.98 -22.35
C THR A 81 3.42 -1.58 -22.88
N PRO A 82 4.35 -0.88 -23.55
CA PRO A 82 4.05 0.43 -24.11
C PRO A 82 2.85 0.39 -25.07
N GLY A 83 1.87 1.28 -24.86
CA GLY A 83 0.67 1.37 -25.69
C GLY A 83 -0.48 0.44 -25.29
N GLN A 84 -0.39 -0.23 -24.13
CA GLN A 84 -1.47 -1.05 -23.55
C GLN A 84 -1.90 -0.50 -22.18
N GLY A 85 -3.18 -0.68 -21.83
CA GLY A 85 -3.79 -0.28 -20.57
C GLY A 85 -5.15 -0.93 -20.38
#